data_AF-A0A7C6N0T5-F1
#
_entry.id   AF-A0A7C6N0T5-F1
#
_cell.length_a   1.000
_cell.length_b   1.000
_cell.length_c   1.000
_cell.angle_alpha   90.00
_cell.angle_beta   90.00
_cell.angle_gamma   90.00
#
_symmetry.space_group_name_H-M   'P 1'
#
loop_
_entity.id
_entity.type
_entity.pdbx_description
1 polymer ?
#
loop_
_entity_poly.entity_id
_entity_poly.type
_entity_poly.pdbx_seq_one_letter_code
_entity_poly.pdbx_strand_id
1 'polypeptide(L)'
;SIYQQAGRNGLKNYLGTTKEINFSEITNIISQFKNGADTIYMKRMGREETQLWYEAIDCSKKKVIIIEWTHGNNDNLHGVDIPILLNSTPEETLAHRKARNRDGATDSPFTSVVLDIEQDLLVSQASKAKVIVAKNGDILTYSDYMKLMSNK
;
A
#
# COMPACT_ATOMS: atom_id res chain seq x y z
N SER A 1 2.74 -27.57 7.79
CA SER A 1 4.00 -27.84 8.52
C SER A 1 4.28 -26.74 9.54
N ILE A 2 4.93 -27.04 10.68
CA ILE A 2 5.39 -26.03 11.66
C ILE A 2 6.23 -24.93 10.98
N TYR A 3 7.06 -25.31 10.01
CA TYR A 3 7.88 -24.39 9.22
C TYR A 3 7.05 -23.36 8.45
N GLN A 4 5.98 -23.80 7.77
CA GLN A 4 5.09 -22.92 7.01
C GLN A 4 4.31 -21.96 7.93
N GLN A 5 3.88 -22.46 9.09
CA GLN A 5 3.17 -21.63 10.07
C GLN A 5 4.09 -20.57 10.67
N ALA A 6 5.31 -20.94 11.03
CA ALA A 6 6.34 -20.01 11.49
C ALA A 6 6.66 -18.96 10.42
N GLY A 7 6.80 -19.37 9.16
CA GLY A 7 7.00 -18.45 8.03
C GLY A 7 5.85 -17.45 7.86
N ARG A 8 4.60 -17.92 7.89
CA ARG A 8 3.42 -17.04 7.80
C ARG A 8 3.37 -16.05 8.97
N ASN A 9 3.68 -16.49 10.18
CA ASN A 9 3.73 -15.62 11.36
C ASN A 9 4.86 -14.59 11.26
N GLY A 10 6.02 -14.98 10.74
CA GLY A 10 7.13 -14.06 10.46
C GLY A 10 6.71 -12.95 9.49
N LEU A 11 6.06 -13.32 8.37
CA LEU A 11 5.54 -12.36 7.40
C LEU A 11 4.49 -11.42 8.00
N LYS A 12 3.53 -11.94 8.78
CA LYS A 12 2.53 -11.11 9.48
C LYS A 12 3.14 -10.10 10.46
N ASN A 13 4.30 -10.43 11.04
CA ASN A 13 5.03 -9.55 11.96
C ASN A 13 5.94 -8.54 11.26
N TYR A 14 6.04 -8.58 9.93
CA TYR A 14 6.89 -7.74 9.12
C TYR A 14 6.06 -6.85 8.17
N LEU A 15 5.20 -7.45 7.35
CA LEU A 15 4.40 -6.78 6.33
C LEU A 15 3.45 -5.73 6.95
N GLY A 16 3.47 -4.52 6.41
CA GLY A 16 2.67 -3.39 6.88
C GLY A 16 3.11 -2.83 8.24
N THR A 17 4.30 -3.19 8.73
CA THR A 17 4.83 -2.71 10.03
C THR A 17 6.00 -1.74 9.85
N THR A 18 6.41 -1.10 10.94
CA THR A 18 7.60 -0.24 10.97
C THR A 18 8.92 -0.98 10.70
N LYS A 19 8.92 -2.32 10.70
CA LYS A 19 10.09 -3.13 10.30
C LYS A 19 10.28 -3.15 8.79
N GLU A 20 9.20 -3.02 8.04
CA GLU A 20 9.23 -2.93 6.59
C GLU A 20 9.31 -1.48 6.12
N ILE A 21 8.65 -0.57 6.86
CA ILE A 21 8.31 0.76 6.34
C ILE A 21 8.78 1.85 7.29
N ASN A 22 9.45 2.85 6.72
CA ASN A 22 9.68 4.14 7.36
C ASN A 22 8.45 5.07 7.31
N PHE A 23 7.41 4.78 8.11
CA PHE A 23 6.20 5.61 8.18
C PHE A 23 6.48 7.06 8.62
N SER A 24 7.51 7.26 9.46
CA SER A 24 7.92 8.60 9.90
C SER A 24 8.39 9.48 8.75
N GLU A 25 9.11 8.92 7.77
CA GLU A 25 9.57 9.66 6.60
C GLU A 25 8.40 10.13 5.74
N ILE A 26 7.42 9.26 5.50
CA ILE A 26 6.22 9.58 4.71
C ILE A 26 5.36 10.62 5.44
N THR A 27 5.15 10.44 6.75
CA THR A 27 4.41 11.41 7.59
C THR A 27 5.11 12.77 7.60
N ASN A 28 6.45 12.80 7.62
CA ASN A 28 7.22 14.04 7.55
C ASN A 28 7.10 14.72 6.17
N ILE A 29 7.06 13.95 5.08
CA ILE A 29 6.79 14.48 3.72
C ILE A 29 5.41 15.13 3.67
N ILE A 30 4.38 14.47 4.21
CA ILE A 30 3.02 15.02 4.27
C ILE A 30 2.99 16.30 5.10
N SER A 31 3.65 16.31 6.26
CA SER A 31 3.74 17.49 7.13
C SER A 31 4.40 18.67 6.42
N GLN A 32 5.56 18.47 5.78
CA GLN A 32 6.25 19.52 5.02
C GLN A 32 5.37 20.09 3.91
N PHE A 33 4.69 19.23 3.15
CA PHE A 33 3.78 19.66 2.09
C PHE A 33 2.63 20.51 2.62
N LYS A 34 1.99 20.08 3.70
CA LYS A 34 0.86 20.81 4.32
C LYS A 34 1.29 22.14 4.95
N ASN A 35 2.54 22.23 5.39
CA ASN A 35 3.13 23.45 5.93
C ASN A 35 3.69 24.39 4.84
N GLY A 36 3.48 24.08 3.56
CA GLY A 36 3.83 24.98 2.46
C GLY A 36 5.31 24.98 2.07
N ALA A 37 6.02 23.88 2.28
CA ALA A 37 7.40 23.76 1.81
C ALA A 37 7.46 23.87 0.27
N ASP A 38 8.27 24.81 -0.24
CA ASP A 38 8.49 24.98 -1.68
C ASP A 38 9.26 23.83 -2.30
N THR A 39 10.05 23.10 -1.51
CA THR A 39 10.85 21.97 -1.96
C THR A 39 10.83 20.86 -0.91
N ILE A 40 10.60 19.63 -1.35
CA ILE A 40 10.61 18.45 -0.49
C ILE A 40 11.55 17.41 -1.09
N TYR A 41 12.47 16.88 -0.29
CA TYR A 41 13.34 15.78 -0.71
C TYR A 41 12.61 14.44 -0.59
N MET A 42 12.53 13.71 -1.69
CA MET A 42 11.89 12.39 -1.73
C MET A 42 12.91 11.33 -2.09
N LYS A 43 12.90 10.24 -1.32
CA LYS A 43 13.71 9.06 -1.61
C LYS A 43 13.25 8.42 -2.92
N ARG A 44 14.22 8.13 -3.78
CA ARG A 44 14.08 7.35 -5.00
C ARG A 44 14.78 6.02 -4.83
N MET A 45 14.21 5.01 -5.49
CA MET A 45 14.81 3.68 -5.58
C MET A 45 14.95 3.33 -7.06
N GLY A 46 16.16 2.96 -7.46
CA GLY A 46 16.47 2.47 -8.79
C GLY A 46 16.07 1.00 -8.95
N ARG A 47 16.64 0.34 -9.95
CA ARG A 47 16.38 -1.08 -10.20
C ARG A 47 17.25 -1.99 -9.35
N GLU A 48 18.47 -1.54 -9.04
CA GLU A 48 19.38 -2.27 -8.17
C GLU A 48 19.16 -1.92 -6.71
N GLU A 49 19.40 -2.88 -5.82
CA GLU A 49 19.22 -2.73 -4.37
C GLU A 49 20.00 -1.53 -3.79
N THR A 50 21.16 -1.21 -4.36
CA THR A 50 22.03 -0.13 -3.91
C THR A 50 21.68 1.25 -4.49
N GLN A 51 20.76 1.31 -5.46
CA GLN A 51 20.39 2.57 -6.11
C GLN A 51 19.36 3.32 -5.27
N LEU A 52 19.83 4.01 -4.24
CA LEU A 52 19.01 4.88 -3.39
C LEU A 52 19.55 6.31 -3.43
N TRP A 53 18.69 7.29 -3.72
CA TRP A 53 19.07 8.70 -3.67
C TRP A 53 17.89 9.56 -3.25
N TYR A 54 18.16 10.80 -2.87
CA TYR A 54 17.12 11.80 -2.61
C TYR A 54 17.05 12.79 -3.77
N GLU A 55 15.84 13.07 -4.22
CA GLU A 55 15.57 14.06 -5.26
C GLU A 55 14.79 15.22 -4.66
N ALA A 56 15.21 16.45 -4.96
CA ALA A 56 14.46 17.66 -4.61
C ALA A 56 13.27 17.83 -5.54
N ILE A 57 12.06 17.84 -4.96
CA ILE A 57 10.81 18.01 -5.70
C ILE A 57 10.25 19.40 -5.44
N ASP A 58 10.02 20.17 -6.51
CA ASP A 58 9.36 21.48 -6.44
C ASP A 58 7.87 21.33 -6.10
N CYS A 59 7.49 21.88 -4.96
CA CYS A 59 6.15 21.91 -4.41
C CYS A 59 5.52 23.31 -4.38
N SER A 60 6.26 24.38 -4.75
CA SER A 60 5.86 25.80 -4.60
C SER A 60 4.48 26.13 -5.21
N LYS A 61 4.12 25.49 -6.32
CA LYS A 61 2.83 25.68 -7.02
C LYS A 61 1.87 24.50 -6.89
N LYS A 62 2.23 23.47 -6.12
CA LYS A 62 1.42 22.26 -5.96
C LYS A 62 0.39 22.49 -4.85
N LYS A 63 -0.82 21.95 -5.06
CA LYS A 63 -1.94 22.06 -4.11
C LYS A 63 -2.42 20.71 -3.59
N VAL A 64 -2.10 19.65 -4.31
CA VAL A 64 -2.48 18.27 -3.97
C VAL A 64 -1.25 17.39 -4.14
N ILE A 65 -1.07 16.48 -3.19
CA ILE A 65 -0.15 15.34 -3.29
C ILE A 65 -1.00 14.07 -3.28
N ILE A 66 -0.69 13.14 -4.19
CA ILE A 66 -1.31 11.81 -4.23
C ILE A 66 -0.22 10.81 -3.85
N ILE A 67 -0.50 9.99 -2.85
CA ILE A 67 0.39 8.94 -2.39
C ILE A 67 -0.34 7.63 -2.64
N GLU A 68 0.18 6.82 -3.56
CA GLU A 68 -0.37 5.50 -3.90
C GLU A 68 0.53 4.44 -3.29
N TRP A 69 -0.07 3.56 -2.48
CA TRP A 69 0.65 2.50 -1.80
C TRP A 69 -0.30 1.48 -1.12
N THR A 70 0.19 0.26 -0.85
CA THR A 70 -0.54 -0.84 -0.18
C THR A 70 -0.99 -0.50 1.24
N HIS A 71 -0.23 0.29 2.00
CA HIS A 71 -0.50 0.54 3.42
C HIS A 71 -1.00 1.96 3.71
N GLY A 72 -1.71 2.57 2.76
CA GLY A 72 -2.19 3.97 2.86
C GLY A 72 -3.17 4.26 4.01
N ASN A 73 -3.77 3.24 4.62
CA ASN A 73 -4.69 3.38 5.77
C ASN A 73 -4.07 2.92 7.11
N ASN A 74 -2.74 2.77 7.16
CA ASN A 74 -2.05 2.27 8.35
C ASN A 74 -2.07 3.28 9.50
N ASP A 75 -2.21 2.79 10.74
CA ASP A 75 -2.26 3.66 11.93
C ASP A 75 -0.96 4.43 12.17
N ASN A 76 0.16 3.97 11.63
CA ASN A 76 1.45 4.67 11.73
C ASN A 76 1.60 5.79 10.68
N LEU A 77 0.69 5.88 9.70
CA LEU A 77 0.68 6.94 8.69
C LEU A 77 -0.25 8.07 9.12
N HIS A 78 0.28 9.30 9.20
CA HIS A 78 -0.50 10.44 9.68
C HIS A 78 -0.54 11.60 8.68
N GLY A 79 -1.58 12.43 8.82
CA GLY A 79 -1.74 13.66 8.05
C GLY A 79 -2.49 13.52 6.72
N VAL A 80 -2.88 12.31 6.34
CA VAL A 80 -3.68 12.04 5.12
C VAL A 80 -5.09 12.62 5.26
N ASP A 81 -5.45 13.51 4.34
CA ASP A 81 -6.76 14.18 4.37
C ASP A 81 -7.89 13.30 3.80
N ILE A 82 -7.62 12.54 2.74
CA ILE A 82 -8.60 11.69 2.06
C ILE A 82 -7.98 10.31 1.78
N PRO A 83 -8.10 9.35 2.73
CA PRO A 83 -7.71 7.96 2.47
C PRO A 83 -8.67 7.31 1.48
N ILE A 84 -8.13 6.75 0.40
CA ILE A 84 -8.88 6.08 -0.67
C ILE A 84 -8.43 4.63 -0.76
N LEU A 85 -9.36 3.69 -0.64
CA LEU A 85 -9.12 2.28 -0.88
C LEU A 85 -9.54 1.91 -2.30
N LEU A 86 -8.58 1.52 -3.13
CA LEU A 86 -8.86 0.92 -4.44
C LEU A 86 -9.00 -0.60 -4.24
N ASN A 87 -10.23 -1.10 -4.29
CA ASN A 87 -10.52 -2.50 -4.07
C ASN A 87 -10.15 -3.34 -5.31
N SER A 88 -9.38 -4.40 -5.09
CA SER A 88 -9.17 -5.49 -6.03
C SER A 88 -9.13 -6.80 -5.25
N THR A 89 -9.42 -7.93 -5.91
CA THR A 89 -9.26 -9.24 -5.27
C THR A 89 -7.82 -9.76 -5.35
N PRO A 90 -7.42 -10.73 -4.50
CA PRO A 90 -6.14 -11.42 -4.65
C PRO A 90 -5.96 -12.03 -6.04
N GLU A 91 -7.01 -12.63 -6.60
CA GLU A 91 -7.02 -13.24 -7.94
C GLU A 91 -6.81 -12.19 -9.03
N GLU A 92 -7.49 -11.05 -8.92
CA GLU A 92 -7.32 -9.93 -9.84
C GLU A 92 -5.92 -9.33 -9.75
N THR A 93 -5.41 -9.16 -8.52
CA THR A 93 -4.05 -8.68 -8.26
C THR A 93 -3.02 -9.63 -8.87
N LEU A 94 -3.21 -10.93 -8.70
CA LEU A 94 -2.34 -11.96 -9.27
C LEU A 94 -2.39 -11.93 -10.80
N ALA A 95 -3.59 -11.82 -11.41
CA ALA A 95 -3.74 -11.71 -12.86
C ALA A 95 -3.01 -10.48 -13.43
N HIS A 96 -3.12 -9.32 -12.75
CA HIS A 96 -2.38 -8.12 -13.11
C HIS A 96 -0.86 -8.26 -12.90
N ARG A 97 -0.40 -9.01 -11.88
CA ARG A 97 1.03 -9.31 -11.69
C ARG A 97 1.54 -10.19 -12.83
N LYS A 98 0.82 -11.25 -13.22
CA LYS A 98 1.16 -12.11 -14.35
C LYS A 98 1.24 -11.34 -15.67
N ALA A 99 0.25 -10.48 -15.94
CA ALA A 99 0.20 -9.69 -17.17
C ALA A 99 1.35 -8.68 -17.30
N ARG A 100 1.84 -8.13 -16.18
CA ARG A 100 2.95 -7.16 -16.18
C ARG A 100 4.31 -7.80 -16.43
N ASN A 101 4.46 -9.11 -16.21
CA ASN A 101 5.66 -9.92 -16.47
C ASN A 101 6.98 -9.25 -16.06
N ARG A 102 6.95 -8.47 -14.97
CA ARG A 102 8.02 -7.53 -14.59
C ARG A 102 9.15 -8.22 -13.81
N ASP A 103 8.80 -9.21 -12.99
CA ASP A 103 9.71 -9.94 -12.12
C ASP A 103 9.45 -11.44 -12.33
N GLY A 104 10.47 -12.24 -12.65
CA GLY A 104 10.31 -13.69 -12.83
C GLY A 104 9.73 -14.36 -11.58
N ALA A 105 8.92 -15.40 -11.76
CA ALA A 105 8.25 -16.18 -10.69
C ALA A 105 7.06 -15.49 -9.97
N THR A 106 6.20 -14.76 -10.69
CA THR A 106 4.94 -14.18 -10.16
C THR A 106 3.90 -15.20 -9.67
N ASP A 107 4.13 -16.50 -9.82
CA ASP A 107 3.16 -17.59 -9.55
C ASP A 107 3.69 -18.62 -8.54
N SER A 108 4.41 -18.14 -7.51
CA SER A 108 4.95 -19.01 -6.46
C SER A 108 3.98 -19.17 -5.28
N PRO A 109 3.98 -20.30 -4.55
CA PRO A 109 3.23 -20.45 -3.30
C PRO A 109 3.56 -19.38 -2.25
N PHE A 110 4.78 -18.85 -2.29
CA PHE A 110 5.20 -17.75 -1.42
C PHE A 110 4.47 -16.45 -1.76
N THR A 111 4.36 -16.12 -3.06
CA THR A 111 3.64 -14.93 -3.54
C THR A 111 2.17 -14.96 -3.13
N SER A 112 1.51 -16.12 -3.22
CA SER A 112 0.13 -16.27 -2.76
C SER A 112 -0.01 -16.01 -1.26
N VAL A 113 0.88 -16.53 -0.43
CA VAL A 113 0.85 -16.29 1.03
C VAL A 113 1.02 -14.80 1.36
N VAL A 114 1.90 -14.09 0.65
CA VAL A 114 2.07 -12.64 0.84
C VAL A 114 0.80 -11.89 0.43
N LEU A 115 0.22 -12.22 -0.74
CA LEU A 115 -1.02 -11.60 -1.21
C LEU A 115 -2.19 -11.80 -0.24
N ASP A 116 -2.33 -13.00 0.34
CA ASP A 116 -3.37 -13.26 1.35
C ASP A 116 -3.18 -12.38 2.58
N ILE A 117 -1.94 -12.24 3.08
CA ILE A 117 -1.65 -11.41 4.25
C ILE A 117 -1.90 -9.94 3.94
N GLU A 118 -1.45 -9.44 2.79
CA GLU A 118 -1.70 -8.06 2.34
C GLU A 118 -3.21 -7.80 2.21
N GLN A 119 -3.97 -8.76 1.67
CA GLN A 119 -5.43 -8.65 1.56
C GLN A 119 -6.09 -8.59 2.95
N ASP A 120 -5.71 -9.47 3.88
CA ASP A 120 -6.21 -9.44 5.26
C ASP A 120 -5.96 -8.07 5.91
N LEU A 121 -4.77 -7.50 5.71
CA LEU A 121 -4.39 -6.18 6.21
C LEU A 121 -5.19 -5.05 5.56
N LEU A 122 -5.44 -5.11 4.25
CA LEU A 122 -6.27 -4.13 3.55
C LEU A 122 -7.70 -4.15 4.06
N VAL A 123 -8.29 -5.35 4.21
CA VAL A 123 -9.65 -5.53 4.74
C VAL A 123 -9.75 -4.99 6.16
N SER A 124 -8.78 -5.29 7.03
CA SER A 124 -8.80 -4.81 8.42
C SER A 124 -8.68 -3.29 8.55
N GLN A 125 -8.22 -2.60 7.50
CA GLN A 125 -8.03 -1.14 7.47
C GLN A 125 -9.06 -0.43 6.57
N ALA A 126 -9.97 -1.17 5.93
CA ALA A 126 -10.92 -0.62 4.97
C ALA A 126 -11.91 0.37 5.60
N SER A 127 -12.27 0.17 6.87
CA SER A 127 -13.17 1.07 7.62
C SER A 127 -12.61 2.48 7.80
N LYS A 128 -11.29 2.67 7.62
CA LYS A 128 -10.61 3.95 7.73
C LYS A 128 -10.61 4.75 6.42
N ALA A 129 -10.98 4.12 5.31
CA ALA A 129 -11.09 4.80 4.02
C ALA A 129 -12.27 5.78 4.04
N LYS A 130 -12.06 6.98 3.48
CA LYS A 130 -13.15 7.93 3.20
C LYS A 130 -13.88 7.57 1.92
N VAL A 131 -13.19 6.94 0.98
CA VAL A 131 -13.75 6.47 -0.30
C VAL A 131 -13.24 5.06 -0.56
N ILE A 132 -14.15 4.14 -0.87
CA ILE A 132 -13.80 2.80 -1.34
C ILE A 132 -14.25 2.73 -2.80
N VAL A 133 -13.35 2.38 -3.70
CA VAL A 133 -13.60 2.32 -5.15
C VAL A 133 -13.46 0.88 -5.61
N ALA A 134 -14.49 0.34 -6.25
CA ALA A 134 -14.44 -0.96 -6.90
C ALA A 134 -13.63 -0.90 -8.20
N LYS A 135 -13.21 -2.05 -8.72
CA LYS A 135 -12.41 -2.14 -9.94
C LYS A 135 -13.07 -1.51 -11.18
N ASN A 136 -14.40 -1.54 -11.25
CA ASN A 136 -15.16 -0.91 -12.34
C ASN A 136 -15.32 0.61 -12.18
N GLY A 137 -14.80 1.19 -11.10
CA GLY A 137 -14.89 2.63 -10.78
C GLY A 137 -16.04 3.01 -9.86
N ASP A 138 -16.91 2.06 -9.48
CA ASP A 138 -18.05 2.35 -8.59
C ASP A 138 -17.58 2.68 -7.17
N ILE A 139 -18.25 3.63 -6.53
CA ILE A 139 -18.01 3.96 -5.12
C ILE A 139 -18.83 3.02 -4.25
N LEU A 140 -18.17 2.32 -3.33
CA LEU A 140 -18.77 1.35 -2.43
C LEU A 140 -19.00 1.96 -1.04
N THR A 141 -20.10 1.56 -0.40
CA THR A 141 -20.19 1.68 1.06
C THR A 141 -19.29 0.63 1.72
N TYR A 142 -18.88 0.87 2.97
CA TYR A 142 -18.13 -0.13 3.73
C TYR A 142 -18.89 -1.46 3.86
N SER A 143 -20.22 -1.41 4.00
CA SER A 143 -21.07 -2.61 4.06
C SER A 143 -21.01 -3.42 2.76
N ASP A 144 -21.13 -2.75 1.61
CA ASP A 144 -21.07 -3.42 0.31
C ASP A 144 -19.68 -3.98 0.03
N TYR A 145 -18.63 -3.25 0.42
CA TYR A 145 -17.26 -3.76 0.39
C TYR A 145 -17.10 -5.03 1.23
N MET A 146 -17.60 -5.05 2.47
CA MET A 146 -17.49 -6.24 3.34
C MET A 146 -18.25 -7.43 2.78
N LYS A 147 -19.42 -7.23 2.15
CA LYS A 147 -20.14 -8.31 1.45
C LYS A 147 -19.32 -8.87 0.29
N LEU A 148 -18.68 -8.01 -0.50
CA LEU A 148 -17.80 -8.43 -1.60
C LEU A 148 -16.59 -9.22 -1.09
N MET A 149 -16.01 -8.84 0.05
CA MET A 149 -14.86 -9.55 0.63
C MET A 149 -15.24 -10.85 1.33
N SER A 150 -16.46 -10.94 1.89
CA SER A 150 -16.95 -12.16 2.57
C SER A 150 -17.42 -13.26 1.61
N ASN A 151 -17.71 -12.91 0.36
CA ASN A 151 -18.13 -13.84 -0.69
C ASN A 151 -16.95 -14.47 -1.46
N LYS A 152 -15.74 -14.43 -0.88
CA LYS A 152 -14.54 -15.08 -1.41
C LYS A 152 -14.23 -16.38 -0.68
#